data_AF-A0A7S4CSM7-F1
#
_entry.id   AF-A0A7S4CSM7-F1
#
_cell.length_a   1.000
_cell.length_b   1.000
_cell.length_c   1.000
_cell.angle_alpha   90.00
_cell.angle_beta   90.00
_cell.angle_gamma   90.00
#
_symmetry.space_group_name_H-M   'P 1'
#
loop_
_entity.id
_entity.type
_entity.pdbx_description
1 polymer ?
#
loop_
_entity_poly.entity_id
_entity_poly.type
_entity_poly.pdbx_seq_one_letter_code
_entity_poly.pdbx_strand_id
1 'polypeptide(L)'
;MEKHVATRNHAVRFDQQPAIMPFHIRPEMYEQLGRWDEALGIHEANRELEPFHLDHTKGIMRCLAEMGRWDKLFSFCKDQLTTTIADENAKKELCYKIADCGFHVGDWTFVESVLPYMKKSNPKSFFYKAVLAVHEQRYSEAEKFIQQARLTMDNDISALVGESYTRAYDKIVGLQELTELEEVIAYKLAQTEEKRLLIRKVWSQRLLGMAEYVTHWQKMLAIQSLVLTPEENIESWLKFVALCEKSSKPDLAMRTLMKLFTDGGLRDTDPKQLVKAQNVNLQVVEQFLEHVWQWEERATAFALMQTFASTLAQQGSNEPLRARCHLKLGQWQ
;
A
#
# COMPACT_ATOMS: atom_id res chain seq x y z
N MET A 1 49.83 -23.82 -35.82
CA MET A 1 48.90 -24.16 -36.91
C MET A 1 47.62 -24.64 -36.24
N GLU A 2 46.68 -23.71 -36.05
CA GLU A 2 45.36 -23.68 -36.73
C GLU A 2 44.34 -24.60 -36.02
N LYS A 3 43.47 -24.07 -35.15
CA LYS A 3 42.17 -23.38 -35.38
C LYS A 3 41.03 -24.33 -35.79
N HIS A 4 39.99 -24.40 -34.95
CA HIS A 4 38.53 -24.39 -35.23
C HIS A 4 37.80 -24.60 -33.88
N VAL A 5 37.22 -23.59 -33.21
CA VAL A 5 35.89 -22.95 -33.37
C VAL A 5 34.70 -23.92 -33.30
N ALA A 6 33.94 -23.85 -32.19
CA ALA A 6 32.47 -24.07 -32.13
C ALA A 6 31.92 -23.53 -30.77
N THR A 7 31.44 -22.28 -30.72
CA THR A 7 30.02 -21.83 -30.64
C THR A 7 29.22 -22.12 -29.35
N ARG A 8 28.89 -21.01 -28.66
CA ARG A 8 27.70 -20.71 -27.85
C ARG A 8 26.45 -21.56 -28.15
N ASN A 9 25.80 -22.07 -27.08
CA ASN A 9 24.38 -21.87 -26.73
C ASN A 9 23.90 -22.99 -25.80
N HIS A 10 23.91 -22.76 -24.48
CA HIS A 10 23.01 -23.48 -23.58
C HIS A 10 21.81 -22.58 -23.28
N ALA A 11 20.86 -22.60 -24.21
CA ALA A 11 19.48 -22.28 -23.91
C ALA A 11 19.00 -23.33 -22.89
N VAL A 12 18.76 -22.91 -21.65
CA VAL A 12 18.00 -23.70 -20.68
C VAL A 12 16.56 -23.69 -21.19
N ARG A 13 16.21 -24.71 -21.96
CA ARG A 13 14.82 -25.02 -22.30
C ARG A 13 14.12 -25.38 -20.99
N PHE A 14 13.16 -24.55 -20.60
CA PHE A 14 12.06 -24.95 -19.74
C PHE A 14 11.22 -25.96 -20.52
N ASP A 15 11.58 -27.24 -20.40
CA ASP A 15 10.71 -28.33 -20.86
C ASP A 15 9.79 -28.72 -19.71
N GLN A 16 8.51 -28.61 -20.01
CA GLN A 16 7.38 -28.86 -19.14
C GLN A 16 7.26 -30.37 -18.86
N GLN A 17 7.21 -30.73 -17.58
CA GLN A 17 6.34 -31.79 -17.06
C GLN A 17 5.98 -31.40 -15.62
N PRO A 18 4.68 -31.36 -15.23
CA PRO A 18 4.32 -31.11 -13.86
C PRO A 18 4.70 -32.35 -13.05
N ALA A 19 5.84 -32.26 -12.35
CA ALA A 19 6.13 -33.19 -11.28
C ALA A 19 4.99 -33.10 -10.28
N ILE A 20 4.22 -34.18 -10.17
CA ILE A 20 3.20 -34.37 -9.15
C ILE A 20 3.93 -34.29 -7.80
N MET A 21 3.91 -33.10 -7.18
CA MET A 21 4.49 -32.88 -5.87
C MET A 21 3.63 -33.64 -4.84
N PRO A 22 4.15 -34.66 -4.14
CA PRO A 22 3.36 -35.58 -3.33
C PRO A 22 3.01 -35.01 -1.94
N PHE A 23 2.93 -33.70 -1.81
CA PHE A 23 2.42 -33.02 -0.63
C PHE A 23 1.39 -32.00 -1.09
N HIS A 24 0.16 -32.13 -0.62
CA HIS A 24 -0.89 -31.15 -0.79
C HIS A 24 -0.52 -29.93 0.06
N ILE A 25 0.40 -29.09 -0.45
CA ILE A 25 0.85 -27.91 0.27
C ILE A 25 -0.32 -26.93 0.26
N ARG A 26 -0.83 -26.67 1.45
CA ARG A 26 -1.98 -25.79 1.66
C ARG A 26 -1.53 -24.33 1.42
N PRO A 27 -2.19 -23.59 0.50
CA PRO A 27 -1.86 -22.19 0.23
C PRO A 27 -1.82 -21.33 1.48
N GLU A 28 -2.65 -21.65 2.48
CA GLU A 28 -2.72 -20.95 3.77
C GLU A 28 -1.41 -21.00 4.55
N MET A 29 -0.56 -22.01 4.33
CA MET A 29 0.74 -22.10 4.98
C MET A 29 1.69 -21.01 4.47
N TYR A 30 1.68 -20.71 3.18
CA TYR A 30 2.50 -19.62 2.63
C TYR A 30 1.98 -18.25 3.03
N GLU A 31 0.65 -18.09 3.14
CA GLU A 31 0.04 -16.88 3.70
C GLU A 31 0.49 -16.65 5.16
N GLN A 32 0.47 -17.70 5.99
CA GLN A 32 0.92 -17.61 7.38
C GLN A 32 2.41 -17.31 7.52
N LEU A 33 3.23 -17.75 6.55
CA LEU A 33 4.65 -17.47 6.49
C LEU A 33 4.99 -16.10 5.86
N GLY A 34 3.98 -15.35 5.40
CA GLY A 34 4.18 -14.06 4.75
C GLY A 34 4.83 -14.14 3.36
N ARG A 35 4.85 -15.32 2.73
CA ARG A 35 5.38 -15.57 1.37
C ARG A 35 4.28 -15.36 0.34
N TRP A 36 3.88 -14.10 0.17
CA TRP A 36 2.69 -13.72 -0.59
C TRP A 36 2.78 -13.98 -2.10
N ASP A 37 3.96 -13.85 -2.72
CA ASP A 37 4.13 -14.13 -4.16
C ASP A 37 3.92 -15.61 -4.51
N GLU A 38 4.45 -16.50 -3.68
CA GLU A 38 4.27 -17.95 -3.86
C GLU A 38 2.85 -18.39 -3.54
N ALA A 39 2.25 -17.82 -2.48
CA ALA A 39 0.85 -18.04 -2.16
C ALA A 39 -0.07 -17.60 -3.32
N LEU A 40 0.21 -16.44 -3.92
CA LEU A 40 -0.53 -15.93 -5.06
C LEU A 40 -0.45 -16.89 -6.25
N GLY A 41 0.75 -17.34 -6.62
CA GLY A 41 0.94 -18.26 -7.74
C GLY A 41 0.20 -19.60 -7.56
N ILE A 42 0.17 -20.12 -6.34
CA ILE A 42 -0.59 -21.35 -6.02
C ILE A 42 -2.10 -21.09 -6.10
N HIS A 43 -2.60 -19.98 -5.57
CA HIS A 43 -4.03 -19.66 -5.66
C HIS A 43 -4.48 -19.38 -7.09
N GLU A 44 -3.64 -18.74 -7.92
CA GLU A 44 -3.90 -18.54 -9.34
C GLU A 44 -3.97 -19.88 -10.09
N ALA A 45 -3.00 -20.78 -9.87
CA ALA A 45 -3.01 -22.12 -10.45
C ALA A 45 -4.22 -22.96 -10.00
N ASN A 46 -4.56 -22.91 -8.71
CA ASN A 46 -5.73 -23.63 -8.18
C ASN A 46 -7.04 -23.06 -8.74
N ARG A 47 -7.09 -21.76 -9.03
CA ARG A 47 -8.26 -21.14 -9.64
C ARG A 47 -8.42 -21.49 -11.12
N GLU A 48 -7.34 -21.81 -11.83
CA GLU A 48 -7.43 -22.40 -13.18
C GLU A 48 -8.08 -23.78 -13.16
N LEU A 49 -7.81 -24.56 -12.10
CA LEU A 49 -8.40 -25.88 -11.89
C LEU A 49 -9.83 -25.81 -11.35
N GLU A 50 -10.10 -24.89 -10.43
CA GLU A 50 -11.39 -24.70 -9.75
C GLU A 50 -11.85 -23.22 -9.79
N PRO A 51 -12.41 -22.75 -10.93
CA PRO A 51 -12.74 -21.33 -11.12
C PRO A 51 -13.78 -20.75 -10.16
N PHE A 52 -14.62 -21.61 -9.57
CA PHE A 52 -15.74 -21.22 -8.70
C PHE A 52 -15.44 -21.41 -7.20
N HIS A 53 -14.25 -21.89 -6.83
CA HIS A 53 -13.92 -22.08 -5.41
C HIS A 53 -13.59 -20.74 -4.74
N LEU A 54 -14.48 -20.31 -3.85
CA LEU A 54 -14.42 -18.98 -3.24
C LEU A 54 -13.16 -18.74 -2.41
N ASP A 55 -12.59 -19.78 -1.80
CA ASP A 55 -11.42 -19.62 -0.94
C ASP A 55 -10.15 -19.29 -1.73
N HIS A 56 -10.02 -19.75 -2.98
CA HIS A 56 -8.93 -19.34 -3.86
C HIS A 56 -9.08 -17.87 -4.27
N THR A 57 -10.30 -17.44 -4.60
CA THR A 57 -10.60 -16.02 -4.86
C THR A 57 -10.27 -15.14 -3.65
N LYS A 58 -10.66 -15.55 -2.43
CA LYS A 58 -10.29 -14.84 -1.19
C LYS A 58 -8.78 -14.84 -0.94
N GLY A 59 -8.11 -15.95 -1.23
CA GLY A 59 -6.65 -16.09 -1.13
C GLY A 59 -5.92 -15.10 -2.04
N ILE A 60 -6.31 -15.04 -3.32
CA ILE A 60 -5.79 -14.06 -4.29
C ILE A 60 -6.02 -12.63 -3.78
N MET A 61 -7.24 -12.31 -3.31
CA MET A 61 -7.53 -10.97 -2.79
C MET A 61 -6.66 -10.61 -1.58
N ARG A 62 -6.45 -11.55 -0.65
CA ARG A 62 -5.59 -11.35 0.52
C ARG A 62 -4.13 -11.13 0.12
N CYS A 63 -3.60 -11.97 -0.76
CA CYS A 63 -2.22 -11.85 -1.23
C CYS A 63 -2.00 -10.51 -1.93
N LEU A 64 -2.90 -10.10 -2.84
CA LEU A 64 -2.80 -8.82 -3.54
C LEU A 64 -2.90 -7.61 -2.59
N ALA A 65 -3.79 -7.67 -1.59
CA ALA A 65 -3.93 -6.61 -0.58
C ALA A 65 -2.68 -6.50 0.30
N GLU A 66 -2.12 -7.62 0.75
CA GLU A 66 -0.90 -7.66 1.57
C GLU A 66 0.35 -7.19 0.82
N MET A 67 0.40 -7.44 -0.49
CA MET A 67 1.45 -6.89 -1.37
C MET A 67 1.20 -5.43 -1.75
N GLY A 68 0.03 -4.86 -1.44
CA GLY A 68 -0.36 -3.50 -1.81
C GLY A 68 -0.51 -3.28 -3.33
N ARG A 69 -0.76 -4.34 -4.10
CA ARG A 69 -0.97 -4.28 -5.56
C ARG A 69 -2.43 -3.96 -5.88
N TRP A 70 -2.87 -2.77 -5.47
CA TRP A 70 -4.27 -2.34 -5.54
C TRP A 70 -4.83 -2.28 -6.97
N ASP A 71 -4.02 -1.92 -7.98
CA ASP A 71 -4.47 -1.86 -9.38
C ASP A 71 -4.92 -3.23 -9.92
N LYS A 72 -4.12 -4.26 -9.63
CA LYS A 72 -4.44 -5.65 -9.98
C LYS A 72 -5.60 -6.17 -9.16
N LEU A 73 -5.64 -5.85 -7.87
CA LEU A 73 -6.77 -6.23 -7.01
C LEU A 73 -8.07 -5.59 -7.49
N PHE A 74 -8.03 -4.35 -7.98
CA PHE A 74 -9.21 -3.62 -8.38
C PHE A 74 -9.81 -4.14 -9.68
N SER A 75 -8.97 -4.38 -10.69
CA SER A 75 -9.40 -5.08 -11.92
C SER A 75 -9.98 -6.44 -11.58
N PHE A 76 -9.30 -7.20 -10.72
CA PHE A 76 -9.80 -8.48 -10.25
C PHE A 76 -11.15 -8.38 -9.52
N CYS A 77 -11.31 -7.41 -8.61
CA CYS A 77 -12.55 -7.18 -7.88
C CYS A 77 -13.71 -6.78 -8.81
N LYS A 78 -13.45 -5.96 -9.84
CA LYS A 78 -14.44 -5.60 -10.86
C LYS A 78 -14.93 -6.82 -11.60
N ASP A 79 -14.00 -7.68 -12.04
CA ASP A 79 -14.33 -8.93 -12.72
C ASP A 79 -15.10 -9.88 -11.80
N GLN A 80 -14.74 -9.97 -10.52
CA GLN A 80 -15.48 -10.78 -9.57
C GLN A 80 -16.89 -10.24 -9.32
N LEU A 81 -17.07 -8.93 -9.22
CA LEU A 81 -18.40 -8.34 -9.01
C LEU A 81 -19.33 -8.57 -10.20
N THR A 82 -18.81 -8.56 -11.43
CA THR A 82 -19.56 -8.84 -12.67
C THR A 82 -19.72 -10.33 -12.96
N THR A 83 -18.80 -11.20 -12.52
CA THR A 83 -18.85 -12.64 -12.80
C THR A 83 -19.64 -13.40 -11.72
N THR A 84 -19.60 -12.94 -10.47
CA THR A 84 -20.24 -13.61 -9.31
C THR A 84 -21.74 -13.26 -9.20
N ILE A 85 -22.41 -12.95 -10.31
CA ILE A 85 -23.80 -12.47 -10.32
C ILE A 85 -24.78 -13.46 -9.66
N ALA A 86 -24.43 -14.75 -9.57
CA ALA A 86 -25.32 -15.81 -9.11
C ALA A 86 -25.31 -16.11 -7.59
N ASP A 87 -24.25 -15.79 -6.83
CA ASP A 87 -24.17 -16.14 -5.40
C ASP A 87 -24.11 -14.90 -4.49
N GLU A 88 -25.24 -14.55 -3.87
CA GLU A 88 -25.32 -13.46 -2.89
C GLU A 88 -24.46 -13.70 -1.65
N ASN A 89 -24.20 -14.95 -1.26
CA ASN A 89 -23.39 -15.25 -0.09
C ASN A 89 -21.91 -14.99 -0.38
N ALA A 90 -21.41 -15.42 -1.54
CA ALA A 90 -20.08 -15.06 -2.00
C ALA A 90 -19.89 -13.53 -2.05
N LYS A 91 -20.87 -12.78 -2.57
CA LYS A 91 -20.83 -11.31 -2.57
C LYS A 91 -20.72 -10.73 -1.16
N LYS A 92 -21.47 -11.24 -0.19
CA LYS A 92 -21.41 -10.78 1.23
C LYS A 92 -20.07 -11.05 1.90
N GLU A 93 -19.34 -12.08 1.48
CA GLU A 93 -18.02 -12.38 2.03
C GLU A 93 -16.92 -11.54 1.37
N LEU A 94 -17.02 -11.31 0.06
CA LEU A 94 -16.04 -10.54 -0.71
C LEU A 94 -16.22 -9.02 -0.56
N CYS A 95 -17.43 -8.54 -0.27
CA CYS A 95 -17.77 -7.10 -0.26
C CYS A 95 -16.83 -6.26 0.61
N TYR A 96 -16.38 -6.77 1.75
CA TYR A 96 -15.47 -6.04 2.63
C TYR A 96 -14.10 -5.80 1.97
N LYS A 97 -13.56 -6.80 1.27
CA LYS A 97 -12.25 -6.69 0.60
C LYS A 97 -12.34 -5.86 -0.68
N ILE A 98 -13.45 -6.00 -1.39
CA ILE A 98 -13.76 -5.17 -2.56
C ILE A 98 -13.86 -3.69 -2.15
N ALA A 99 -14.52 -3.38 -1.03
CA ALA A 99 -14.59 -2.02 -0.53
C ALA A 99 -13.25 -1.51 0.01
N ASP A 100 -12.46 -2.34 0.71
CA ASP A 100 -11.09 -2.01 1.09
C ASP A 100 -10.27 -1.62 -0.17
N CYS A 101 -10.40 -2.39 -1.26
CA CYS A 101 -9.74 -2.08 -2.53
C CYS A 101 -10.23 -0.77 -3.16
N GLY A 102 -11.55 -0.54 -3.24
CA GLY A 102 -12.11 0.69 -3.79
C GLY A 102 -11.67 1.93 -3.01
N PHE A 103 -11.58 1.81 -1.69
CA PHE A 103 -11.07 2.86 -0.81
C PHE A 103 -9.61 3.21 -1.09
N HIS A 104 -8.73 2.21 -1.24
CA HIS A 104 -7.31 2.44 -1.52
C HIS A 104 -7.04 2.99 -2.93
N VAL A 105 -7.88 2.64 -3.91
CA VAL A 105 -7.80 3.18 -5.27
C VAL A 105 -8.40 4.59 -5.35
N GLY A 106 -9.32 4.94 -4.45
CA GLY A 106 -10.03 6.21 -4.46
C GLY A 106 -11.25 6.25 -5.40
N ASP A 107 -11.76 5.08 -5.81
CA ASP A 107 -13.00 5.00 -6.60
C ASP A 107 -14.21 4.90 -5.67
N TRP A 108 -14.75 6.06 -5.29
CA TRP A 108 -15.89 6.17 -4.37
C TRP A 108 -17.18 5.58 -4.92
N THR A 109 -17.38 5.67 -6.25
CA THR A 109 -18.57 5.09 -6.91
C THR A 109 -18.57 3.58 -6.80
N PHE A 110 -17.38 2.97 -6.89
CA PHE A 110 -17.22 1.54 -6.69
C PHE A 110 -17.51 1.13 -5.25
N VAL A 111 -17.02 1.89 -4.25
CA VAL A 111 -17.31 1.64 -2.83
C VAL A 111 -18.82 1.71 -2.56
N GLU A 112 -19.50 2.73 -3.11
CA GLU A 112 -20.95 2.90 -2.96
C GLU A 112 -21.73 1.70 -3.51
N SER A 113 -21.33 1.18 -4.69
CA SER A 113 -21.97 0.03 -5.32
C SER A 113 -21.93 -1.25 -4.46
N VAL A 114 -20.96 -1.36 -3.56
CA VAL A 114 -20.69 -2.56 -2.75
C VAL A 114 -21.37 -2.49 -1.37
N LEU A 115 -21.67 -1.28 -0.87
CA LEU A 115 -22.32 -1.07 0.43
C LEU A 115 -23.63 -1.84 0.66
N PRO A 116 -24.54 -2.01 -0.33
CA PRO A 116 -25.78 -2.75 -0.14
C PRO A 116 -25.57 -4.21 0.27
N TYR A 117 -24.44 -4.81 -0.12
CA TYR A 117 -24.10 -6.20 0.19
C TYR A 117 -23.45 -6.37 1.57
N MET A 118 -23.09 -5.28 2.26
CA MET A 118 -22.51 -5.36 3.59
C MET A 118 -23.56 -5.55 4.67
N LYS A 119 -23.20 -6.31 5.72
CA LYS A 119 -24.06 -6.45 6.90
C LYS A 119 -24.18 -5.08 7.59
N LYS A 120 -25.42 -4.60 7.78
CA LYS A 120 -25.72 -3.30 8.41
C LYS A 120 -25.18 -3.14 9.83
N SER A 121 -24.88 -4.24 10.52
CA SER A 121 -24.31 -4.26 11.88
C SER A 121 -22.78 -4.40 11.91
N ASN A 122 -22.10 -4.42 10.76
CA ASN A 122 -20.65 -4.55 10.73
C ASN A 122 -19.99 -3.16 10.89
N PRO A 123 -19.00 -2.99 11.78
CA PRO A 123 -18.31 -1.71 11.96
C PRO A 123 -17.68 -1.18 10.67
N LYS A 124 -17.16 -2.06 9.79
CA LYS A 124 -16.62 -1.65 8.48
C LYS A 124 -17.68 -1.04 7.57
N SER A 125 -18.94 -1.47 7.66
CA SER A 125 -20.03 -0.88 6.87
C SER A 125 -20.27 0.57 7.27
N PHE A 126 -20.29 0.85 8.57
CA PHE A 126 -20.40 2.21 9.09
C PHE A 126 -19.18 3.07 8.75
N PHE A 127 -17.97 2.49 8.83
CA PHE A 127 -16.74 3.17 8.41
C PHE A 127 -16.83 3.64 6.94
N TYR A 128 -17.18 2.77 6.00
CA TYR A 128 -17.28 3.17 4.59
C TYR A 128 -18.39 4.17 4.31
N LYS A 129 -19.53 4.07 5.00
CA LYS A 129 -20.57 5.10 4.94
C LYS A 129 -20.09 6.46 5.44
N ALA A 130 -19.32 6.47 6.52
CA ALA A 130 -18.71 7.70 7.03
C ALA A 130 -17.73 8.29 6.01
N VAL A 131 -16.87 7.48 5.39
CA VAL A 131 -15.94 7.93 4.35
C VAL A 131 -16.67 8.54 3.15
N LEU A 132 -17.74 7.91 2.66
CA LEU A 132 -18.56 8.47 1.57
C LEU A 132 -19.21 9.80 1.99
N ALA A 133 -19.75 9.88 3.21
CA ALA A 133 -20.33 11.12 3.73
C ALA A 133 -19.28 12.24 3.86
N VAL A 134 -18.04 11.92 4.24
CA VAL A 134 -16.90 12.87 4.26
C VAL A 134 -16.53 13.32 2.84
N HIS A 135 -16.58 12.42 1.87
CA HIS A 135 -16.33 12.74 0.46
C HIS A 135 -17.40 13.70 -0.08
N GLU A 136 -18.67 13.46 0.23
CA GLU A 136 -19.81 14.29 -0.17
C GLU A 136 -20.03 15.54 0.71
N GLN A 137 -19.12 15.82 1.64
CA GLN A 137 -19.17 16.96 2.57
C GLN A 137 -20.40 16.96 3.52
N ARG A 138 -21.02 15.79 3.72
CA ARG A 138 -22.11 15.55 4.70
C ARG A 138 -21.54 15.21 6.07
N TYR A 139 -20.85 16.16 6.69
CA TYR A 139 -20.06 15.92 7.91
C TYR A 139 -20.90 15.47 9.13
N SER A 140 -22.10 16.01 9.31
CA SER A 140 -22.98 15.62 10.43
C SER A 140 -23.50 14.18 10.32
N GLU A 141 -23.62 13.65 9.11
CA GLU A 141 -23.96 12.23 8.89
C GLU A 141 -22.74 11.34 9.07
N ALA A 142 -21.57 11.79 8.63
CA ALA A 142 -20.31 11.09 8.86
C ALA A 142 -20.06 10.86 10.36
N GLU A 143 -20.21 11.89 11.20
CA GLU A 143 -20.06 11.79 12.66
C GLU A 143 -21.02 10.75 13.27
N LYS A 144 -22.28 10.70 12.80
CA LYS A 144 -23.25 9.69 13.26
C LYS A 144 -22.79 8.27 12.91
N PHE A 145 -22.31 8.06 11.68
CA PHE A 145 -21.81 6.74 11.26
C PHE A 145 -20.53 6.35 12.01
N ILE A 146 -19.63 7.30 12.28
CA ILE A 146 -18.43 7.06 13.09
C ILE A 146 -18.82 6.62 14.50
N GLN A 147 -19.78 7.32 15.14
CA GLN A 147 -20.26 6.94 16.46
C GLN A 147 -20.92 5.55 16.47
N GLN A 148 -21.69 5.21 15.43
CA GLN A 148 -22.28 3.88 15.28
C GLN A 148 -21.20 2.78 15.11
N ALA A 149 -20.14 3.06 14.36
CA ALA A 149 -19.00 2.15 14.23
C ALA A 149 -18.33 1.91 15.59
N ARG A 150 -18.06 2.97 16.37
CA ARG A 150 -17.47 2.89 17.72
C ARG A 150 -18.34 2.02 18.64
N LEU A 151 -19.64 2.32 18.74
CA LEU A 151 -20.58 1.55 19.57
C LEU A 151 -20.65 0.07 19.21
N THR A 152 -20.48 -0.26 17.93
CA THR A 152 -20.49 -1.67 17.50
C THR A 152 -19.18 -2.39 17.86
N MET A 153 -18.07 -1.67 17.97
CA MET A 153 -16.76 -2.22 18.36
C MET A 153 -16.59 -2.36 19.88
N ASP A 154 -17.37 -1.64 20.69
CA ASP A 154 -17.22 -1.59 22.15
C ASP A 154 -17.27 -2.98 22.82
N ASN A 155 -18.20 -3.83 22.40
CA ASN A 155 -18.34 -5.18 22.95
C ASN A 155 -17.14 -6.08 22.62
N ASP A 156 -16.65 -6.02 21.36
CA ASP A 156 -15.49 -6.79 20.92
C ASP A 156 -14.22 -6.37 21.67
N ILE A 157 -14.02 -5.06 21.82
CA ILE A 157 -12.81 -4.50 22.45
C ILE A 157 -12.81 -4.77 23.94
N SER A 158 -13.94 -4.57 24.62
CA SER A 158 -14.07 -4.84 26.06
C SER A 158 -13.76 -6.29 26.41
N ALA A 159 -14.15 -7.23 25.54
CA ALA A 159 -13.81 -8.64 25.69
C ALA A 159 -12.30 -8.92 25.44
N LEU A 160 -11.74 -8.41 24.34
CA LEU A 160 -10.38 -8.74 23.91
C LEU A 160 -9.27 -8.07 24.74
N VAL A 161 -9.49 -6.83 25.18
CA VAL A 161 -8.51 -6.08 25.99
C VAL A 161 -8.27 -6.76 27.34
N GLY A 162 -9.29 -7.42 27.88
CA GLY A 162 -9.15 -8.23 29.10
C GLY A 162 -8.26 -9.46 28.93
N GLU A 163 -8.08 -9.96 27.71
CA GLU A 163 -7.25 -11.14 27.43
C GLU A 163 -5.79 -10.77 27.11
N SER A 164 -5.57 -9.90 26.11
CA SER A 164 -4.24 -9.42 25.77
C SER A 164 -4.30 -8.21 24.84
N TYR A 165 -3.34 -7.29 25.01
CA TYR A 165 -3.19 -6.14 24.11
C TYR A 165 -2.92 -6.56 22.65
N THR A 166 -2.12 -7.61 22.43
CA THR A 166 -1.76 -8.08 21.08
C THR A 166 -2.97 -8.55 20.29
N ARG A 167 -3.93 -9.25 20.91
CA ARG A 167 -5.19 -9.65 20.27
C ARG A 167 -6.13 -8.48 20.01
N ALA A 168 -6.12 -7.48 20.90
CA ALA A 168 -6.94 -6.29 20.76
C ALA A 168 -6.35 -5.28 19.76
N TYR A 169 -5.07 -5.40 19.39
CA TYR A 169 -4.35 -4.37 18.62
C TYR A 169 -5.02 -4.02 17.30
N ASP A 170 -5.42 -5.02 16.50
CA ASP A 170 -6.11 -4.78 15.23
C ASP A 170 -7.43 -4.01 15.40
N LYS A 171 -8.13 -4.24 16.53
CA LYS A 171 -9.36 -3.52 16.86
C LYS A 171 -9.08 -2.10 17.34
N ILE A 172 -7.98 -1.90 18.09
CA ILE A 172 -7.51 -0.58 18.50
C ILE A 172 -7.11 0.25 17.27
N VAL A 173 -6.43 -0.35 16.29
CA VAL A 173 -6.13 0.30 15.01
C VAL A 173 -7.44 0.69 14.30
N GLY A 174 -8.47 -0.15 14.31
CA GLY A 174 -9.79 0.22 13.78
C GLY A 174 -10.45 1.41 14.50
N LEU A 175 -10.30 1.54 15.82
CA LEU A 175 -10.74 2.76 16.54
C LEU A 175 -9.91 3.99 16.15
N GLN A 176 -8.62 3.78 15.90
CA GLN A 176 -7.75 4.84 15.44
C GLN A 176 -8.14 5.31 14.02
N GLU A 177 -8.51 4.40 13.11
CA GLU A 177 -9.06 4.75 11.78
C GLU A 177 -10.28 5.66 11.90
N LEU A 178 -11.19 5.37 12.83
CA LEU A 178 -12.37 6.21 13.10
C LEU A 178 -12.00 7.60 13.65
N THR A 179 -10.95 7.67 14.48
CA THR A 179 -10.48 8.92 15.08
C THR A 179 -9.76 9.78 14.04
N GLU A 180 -8.96 9.19 13.16
CA GLU A 180 -8.36 9.87 12.02
C GLU A 180 -9.44 10.42 11.07
N LEU A 181 -10.55 9.71 10.89
CA LEU A 181 -11.66 10.18 10.07
C LEU A 181 -12.41 11.38 10.68
N GLU A 182 -12.58 11.43 12.01
CA GLU A 182 -13.09 12.61 12.72
C GLU A 182 -12.12 13.81 12.56
N GLU A 183 -10.82 13.56 12.67
CA GLU A 183 -9.81 14.59 12.47
C GLU A 183 -9.73 15.07 11.03
N VAL A 184 -10.03 14.22 10.05
CA VAL A 184 -10.21 14.60 8.64
C VAL A 184 -11.37 15.59 8.50
N ILE A 185 -12.49 15.35 9.18
CA ILE A 185 -13.62 16.29 9.22
C ILE A 185 -13.18 17.61 9.86
N ALA A 186 -12.52 17.53 11.03
CA ALA A 186 -12.02 18.71 11.73
C ALA A 186 -11.02 19.51 10.88
N TYR A 187 -10.17 18.83 10.11
CA TYR A 187 -9.21 19.44 9.19
C TYR A 187 -9.94 20.18 8.06
N LYS A 188 -10.93 19.55 7.43
CA LYS A 188 -11.71 20.18 6.34
C LYS A 188 -12.49 21.40 6.82
N LEU A 189 -12.98 21.37 8.07
CA LEU A 189 -13.70 22.49 8.70
C LEU A 189 -12.78 23.55 9.31
N ALA A 190 -11.49 23.27 9.44
CA ALA A 190 -10.53 24.20 10.04
C ALA A 190 -10.39 25.47 9.20
N GLN A 191 -10.62 26.61 9.84
CA GLN A 191 -10.55 27.95 9.26
C GLN A 191 -9.13 28.54 9.27
N THR A 192 -8.22 27.97 10.08
CA THR A 192 -6.85 28.48 10.24
C THR A 192 -5.82 27.42 9.88
N GLU A 193 -4.73 27.84 9.25
CA GLU A 193 -3.63 26.96 8.89
C GLU A 193 -2.93 26.39 10.12
N GLU A 194 -2.87 27.15 11.23
CA GLU A 194 -2.32 26.68 12.50
C GLU A 194 -3.03 25.42 13.03
N LYS A 195 -4.36 25.36 12.91
CA LYS A 195 -5.15 24.18 13.31
C LYS A 195 -4.84 22.98 12.41
N ARG A 196 -4.71 23.21 11.10
CA ARG A 196 -4.34 22.17 10.13
C ARG A 196 -2.94 21.62 10.39
N LEU A 197 -1.98 22.49 10.67
CA LEU A 197 -0.60 22.11 11.04
C LEU A 197 -0.57 21.32 12.35
N LEU A 198 -1.39 21.69 13.34
CA LEU A 198 -1.50 20.92 14.58
C LEU A 198 -2.02 19.50 14.31
N ILE A 199 -3.07 19.35 13.50
CA ILE A 199 -3.61 18.04 13.12
C ILE A 199 -2.55 17.22 12.36
N ARG A 200 -1.85 17.80 11.37
CA ARG A 200 -0.74 17.14 10.67
C ARG A 200 0.36 16.65 11.62
N LYS A 201 0.69 17.46 12.64
CA LYS A 201 1.68 17.09 13.65
C LYS A 201 1.21 15.91 14.51
N VAL A 202 -0.06 15.92 14.92
CA VAL A 202 -0.68 14.82 15.67
C VAL A 202 -0.65 13.52 14.85
N TRP A 203 -1.04 13.58 13.57
CA TRP A 203 -0.98 12.45 12.65
C TRP A 203 0.44 11.87 12.53
N SER A 204 1.45 12.72 12.31
CA SER A 204 2.84 12.29 12.20
C SER A 204 3.36 11.62 13.48
N GLN A 205 3.07 12.21 14.65
CA GLN A 205 3.46 11.63 15.95
C GLN A 205 2.75 10.32 16.23
N ARG A 206 1.46 10.23 15.90
CA ARG A 206 0.68 9.01 16.09
C ARG A 206 1.19 7.87 15.22
N LEU A 207 1.45 8.15 13.94
CA LEU A 207 1.98 7.17 13.00
C LEU A 207 3.32 6.58 13.48
N LEU A 208 4.23 7.43 13.98
CA LEU A 208 5.50 7.01 14.57
C LEU A 208 5.34 6.16 15.84
N GLY A 209 4.26 6.34 16.59
CA GLY A 209 3.96 5.57 17.80
C GLY A 209 3.28 4.23 17.53
N MET A 210 2.84 3.97 16.30
CA MET A 210 2.22 2.70 15.93
C MET A 210 3.26 1.59 15.78
N ALA A 211 2.83 0.35 15.96
CA ALA A 211 3.65 -0.81 15.63
C ALA A 211 4.00 -0.80 14.13
N GLU A 212 5.18 -1.34 13.80
CA GLU A 212 5.78 -1.39 12.46
C GLU A 212 5.07 -2.41 11.54
N TYR A 213 3.74 -2.31 11.41
CA TYR A 213 2.93 -3.11 10.48
C TYR A 213 2.58 -2.29 9.25
N VAL A 214 3.08 -2.73 8.10
CA VAL A 214 2.88 -2.07 6.79
C VAL A 214 1.39 -1.86 6.50
N THR A 215 0.55 -2.85 6.74
CA THR A 215 -0.89 -2.76 6.46
C THR A 215 -1.61 -1.73 7.33
N HIS A 216 -1.22 -1.59 8.60
CA HIS A 216 -1.79 -0.58 9.50
C HIS A 216 -1.39 0.83 9.08
N TRP A 217 -0.11 1.05 8.76
CA TRP A 217 0.38 2.32 8.24
C TRP A 217 -0.31 2.70 6.93
N GLN A 218 -0.48 1.75 6.02
CA GLN A 218 -1.15 1.98 4.73
C GLN A 218 -2.59 2.44 4.89
N LYS A 219 -3.33 1.91 5.87
CA LYS A 219 -4.71 2.35 6.17
C LYS A 219 -4.74 3.78 6.71
N MET A 220 -3.87 4.13 7.65
CA MET A 220 -3.79 5.49 8.20
C MET A 220 -3.46 6.51 7.11
N LEU A 221 -2.45 6.22 6.28
CA LEU A 221 -2.06 7.09 5.18
C LEU A 221 -3.17 7.21 4.12
N ALA A 222 -3.94 6.15 3.87
CA ALA A 222 -5.09 6.20 2.98
C ALA A 222 -6.20 7.13 3.51
N ILE A 223 -6.47 7.12 4.82
CA ILE A 223 -7.42 8.07 5.45
C ILE A 223 -6.90 9.50 5.35
N GLN A 224 -5.62 9.74 5.64
CA GLN A 224 -5.02 11.07 5.54
C GLN A 224 -5.01 11.61 4.10
N SER A 225 -4.93 10.70 3.11
CA SER A 225 -5.02 11.03 1.67
C SER A 225 -6.39 11.57 1.24
N LEU A 226 -7.43 11.49 2.09
CA LEU A 226 -8.72 12.13 1.84
C LEU A 226 -8.64 13.67 1.82
N VAL A 227 -7.55 14.23 2.35
CA VAL A 227 -7.36 15.68 2.50
C VAL A 227 -5.97 16.14 2.09
N LEU A 228 -4.94 15.34 2.37
CA LEU A 228 -3.56 15.69 2.05
C LEU A 228 -3.15 15.06 0.72
N THR A 229 -2.51 15.86 -0.13
CA THR A 229 -1.78 15.27 -1.27
C THR A 229 -0.50 14.61 -0.78
N PRO A 230 0.09 13.65 -1.52
CA PRO A 230 1.36 13.05 -1.14
C PRO A 230 2.50 14.08 -1.00
N GLU A 231 2.42 15.20 -1.72
CA GLU A 231 3.38 16.32 -1.63
C GLU A 231 3.31 17.08 -0.29
N GLU A 232 2.13 17.18 0.30
CA GLU A 232 1.95 17.82 1.60
C GLU A 232 2.37 16.91 2.77
N ASN A 233 2.49 15.60 2.54
CA ASN A 233 2.79 14.60 3.57
C ASN A 233 4.02 13.74 3.24
N ILE A 234 5.01 14.30 2.56
CA ILE A 234 6.20 13.59 2.07
C ILE A 234 6.92 12.85 3.21
N GLU A 235 7.07 13.49 4.37
CA GLU A 235 7.81 12.88 5.51
C GLU A 235 7.17 11.56 5.99
N SER A 236 5.84 11.51 6.10
CA SER A 236 5.14 10.30 6.53
C SER A 236 5.22 9.20 5.48
N TRP A 237 5.12 9.56 4.20
CA TRP A 237 5.29 8.61 3.10
C TRP A 237 6.72 8.06 2.99
N LEU A 238 7.75 8.89 3.22
CA LEU A 238 9.14 8.42 3.24
C LEU A 238 9.42 7.48 4.42
N LYS A 239 8.85 7.74 5.59
CA LYS A 239 8.91 6.80 6.73
C LYS A 239 8.21 5.49 6.40
N PHE A 240 7.10 5.53 5.68
CA PHE A 240 6.41 4.34 5.22
C PHE A 240 7.24 3.54 4.20
N VAL A 241 7.96 4.21 3.30
CA VAL A 241 8.92 3.56 2.38
C VAL A 241 9.99 2.83 3.17
N ALA A 242 10.63 3.50 4.14
CA ALA A 242 11.65 2.88 4.99
C ALA A 242 11.10 1.66 5.78
N LEU A 243 9.84 1.74 6.24
CA LEU A 243 9.17 0.61 6.87
C LEU A 243 8.97 -0.57 5.90
N CYS A 244 8.54 -0.30 4.66
CA CYS A 244 8.35 -1.31 3.63
C CYS A 244 9.68 -2.01 3.29
N GLU A 245 10.78 -1.27 3.22
CA GLU A 245 12.12 -1.83 2.99
C GLU A 245 12.55 -2.74 4.14
N LYS A 246 12.38 -2.31 5.40
CA LYS A 246 12.66 -3.16 6.59
C LYS A 246 11.81 -4.43 6.61
N SER A 247 10.56 -4.34 6.17
CA SER A 247 9.61 -5.46 6.13
C SER A 247 9.76 -6.34 4.88
N SER A 248 10.84 -6.18 4.10
CA SER A 248 11.09 -6.96 2.88
C SER A 248 9.96 -6.87 1.84
N LYS A 249 9.33 -5.71 1.70
CA LYS A 249 8.32 -5.40 0.67
C LYS A 249 8.82 -4.32 -0.31
N PRO A 250 9.88 -4.58 -1.09
CA PRO A 250 10.52 -3.57 -1.94
C PRO A 250 9.62 -3.07 -3.07
N ASP A 251 8.79 -3.93 -3.68
CA ASP A 251 7.80 -3.53 -4.70
C ASP A 251 6.87 -2.42 -4.21
N LEU A 252 6.43 -2.49 -2.95
CA LEU A 252 5.51 -1.52 -2.36
C LEU A 252 6.22 -0.19 -2.04
N ALA A 253 7.47 -0.27 -1.57
CA ALA A 253 8.34 0.89 -1.39
C ALA A 253 8.54 1.63 -2.73
N MET A 254 8.88 0.90 -3.80
CA MET A 254 9.06 1.47 -5.13
C MET A 254 7.79 2.15 -5.66
N ARG A 255 6.62 1.49 -5.55
CA ARG A 255 5.33 2.07 -5.99
C ARG A 255 4.98 3.34 -5.22
N THR A 256 5.27 3.37 -3.91
CA THR A 256 5.03 4.54 -3.07
C THR A 256 5.95 5.70 -3.48
N LEU A 257 7.23 5.41 -3.73
CA LEU A 257 8.19 6.40 -4.24
C LEU A 257 7.74 6.94 -5.60
N MET A 258 7.33 6.06 -6.52
CA MET A 258 6.77 6.45 -7.82
C MET A 258 5.55 7.37 -7.65
N LYS A 259 4.62 7.05 -6.75
CA LYS A 259 3.47 7.91 -6.45
C LYS A 259 3.89 9.31 -6.01
N LEU A 260 4.91 9.42 -5.15
CA LEU A 260 5.48 10.70 -4.70
C LEU A 260 6.13 11.50 -5.84
N PHE A 261 6.65 10.84 -6.88
CA PHE A 261 7.14 11.52 -8.08
C PHE A 261 6.01 11.93 -9.05
N THR A 262 5.02 11.07 -9.25
CA THR A 262 4.01 11.23 -10.32
C THR A 262 2.88 12.17 -9.97
N ASP A 263 2.51 12.30 -8.69
CA ASP A 263 1.48 13.27 -8.27
C ASP A 263 1.98 14.73 -8.35
N GLY A 264 3.29 14.94 -8.59
CA GLY A 264 3.88 16.21 -9.04
C GLY A 264 3.80 16.46 -10.56
N GLY A 265 2.98 15.71 -11.29
CA GLY A 265 2.64 15.98 -12.69
C GLY A 265 3.41 15.20 -13.76
N LEU A 266 4.08 14.09 -13.42
CA LEU A 266 5.01 13.38 -14.31
C LEU A 266 4.68 11.88 -14.47
N ARG A 267 3.42 11.55 -14.82
CA ARG A 267 2.87 10.18 -14.84
C ARG A 267 3.48 9.20 -15.86
N ASP A 268 4.18 9.67 -16.89
CA ASP A 268 4.69 8.83 -17.99
C ASP A 268 6.22 8.88 -18.17
N THR A 269 6.96 9.42 -17.20
CA THR A 269 8.41 9.60 -17.34
C THR A 269 9.18 8.47 -16.66
N ASP A 270 10.21 7.95 -17.33
CA ASP A 270 11.15 7.00 -16.74
C ASP A 270 11.68 7.56 -15.40
N PRO A 271 11.59 6.82 -14.28
CA PRO A 271 12.12 7.24 -12.98
C PRO A 271 13.58 7.72 -13.05
N LYS A 272 14.37 7.16 -13.97
CA LYS A 272 15.77 7.54 -14.19
C LYS A 272 15.92 8.94 -14.81
N GLN A 273 14.89 9.44 -15.49
CA GLN A 273 14.82 10.80 -16.03
C GLN A 273 14.28 11.79 -14.98
N LEU A 274 13.46 11.33 -14.03
CA LEU A 274 12.91 12.16 -12.94
C LEU A 274 13.99 12.66 -11.97
N VAL A 275 15.08 11.90 -11.80
CA VAL A 275 16.27 12.31 -11.02
C VAL A 275 16.89 13.61 -11.56
N LYS A 276 16.67 13.93 -12.85
CA LYS A 276 17.19 15.14 -13.51
C LYS A 276 16.19 16.31 -13.53
N ALA A 277 14.96 16.09 -13.09
CA ALA A 277 13.92 17.12 -13.14
C ALA A 277 14.10 18.12 -11.98
N GLN A 278 14.05 19.41 -12.29
CA GLN A 278 14.32 20.50 -11.32
C GLN A 278 13.22 20.68 -10.26
N ASN A 279 12.02 20.13 -10.49
CA ASN A 279 10.84 20.36 -9.63
C ASN A 279 10.56 19.20 -8.66
N VAL A 280 11.51 18.29 -8.46
CA VAL A 280 11.30 17.09 -7.66
C VAL A 280 11.86 17.28 -6.25
N ASN A 281 11.16 16.76 -5.25
CA ASN A 281 11.66 16.79 -3.88
C ASN A 281 12.96 15.97 -3.74
N LEU A 282 14.03 16.66 -3.36
CA LEU A 282 15.38 16.10 -3.28
C LEU A 282 15.50 14.92 -2.29
N GLN A 283 14.70 14.89 -1.23
CA GLN A 283 14.69 13.78 -0.26
C GLN A 283 14.05 12.52 -0.86
N VAL A 284 13.02 12.68 -1.70
CA VAL A 284 12.38 11.56 -2.41
C VAL A 284 13.34 10.97 -3.44
N VAL A 285 14.12 11.81 -4.13
CA VAL A 285 15.17 11.36 -5.06
C VAL A 285 16.26 10.58 -4.32
N GLU A 286 16.74 11.06 -3.18
CA GLU A 286 17.75 10.34 -2.39
C GLU A 286 17.24 8.95 -1.99
N GLN A 287 16.04 8.85 -1.41
CA GLN A 287 15.48 7.57 -0.98
C GLN A 287 15.21 6.63 -2.16
N PHE A 288 14.79 7.16 -3.31
CA PHE A 288 14.65 6.36 -4.53
C PHE A 288 15.98 5.78 -5.01
N LEU A 289 17.05 6.57 -5.01
CA LEU A 289 18.37 6.08 -5.42
C LEU A 289 18.92 5.02 -4.46
N GLU A 290 18.68 5.17 -3.16
CA GLU A 290 19.00 4.15 -2.17
C GLU A 290 18.23 2.85 -2.42
N HIS A 291 16.94 2.96 -2.75
CA HIS A 291 16.11 1.81 -3.09
C HIS A 291 16.63 1.06 -4.33
N VAL A 292 16.91 1.78 -5.43
CA VAL A 292 17.45 1.21 -6.67
C VAL A 292 18.81 0.54 -6.43
N TRP A 293 19.65 1.12 -5.57
CA TRP A 293 20.94 0.51 -5.20
C TRP A 293 20.77 -0.84 -4.47
N GLN A 294 19.79 -0.94 -3.59
CA GLN A 294 19.57 -2.14 -2.79
C GLN A 294 18.92 -3.28 -3.59
N TRP A 295 17.94 -2.96 -4.44
CA TRP A 295 17.04 -3.97 -5.03
C TRP A 295 17.12 -4.12 -6.55
N GLU A 296 17.65 -3.12 -7.26
CA GLU A 296 17.80 -3.16 -8.73
C GLU A 296 19.29 -3.21 -9.14
N GLU A 297 19.65 -2.47 -10.19
CA GLU A 297 20.97 -2.49 -10.80
C GLU A 297 21.88 -1.40 -10.19
N ARG A 298 22.79 -1.83 -9.31
CA ARG A 298 23.77 -0.98 -8.61
C ARG A 298 24.54 -0.02 -9.52
N ALA A 299 24.95 -0.48 -10.71
CA ALA A 299 25.67 0.35 -11.67
C ALA A 299 24.85 1.56 -12.12
N THR A 300 23.53 1.37 -12.33
CA THR A 300 22.63 2.47 -12.72
C THR A 300 22.36 3.40 -11.55
N ALA A 301 22.15 2.87 -10.34
CA ALA A 301 21.98 3.68 -9.13
C ALA A 301 23.19 4.57 -8.86
N PHE A 302 24.41 4.03 -9.02
CA PHE A 302 25.65 4.77 -8.84
C PHE A 302 25.78 5.91 -9.85
N ALA A 303 25.56 5.64 -11.14
CA ALA A 303 25.60 6.66 -12.19
C ALA A 303 24.55 7.77 -11.97
N LEU A 304 23.35 7.40 -11.55
CA LEU A 304 22.28 8.34 -11.24
C LEU A 304 22.60 9.19 -10.01
N MET A 305 23.19 8.61 -8.96
CA MET A 305 23.62 9.34 -7.76
C MET A 305 24.77 10.30 -8.04
N GLN A 306 25.73 9.94 -8.91
CA GLN A 306 26.76 10.87 -9.36
C GLN A 306 26.17 12.06 -10.12
N THR A 307 25.21 11.79 -11.00
CA THR A 307 24.50 12.84 -11.75
C THR A 307 23.74 13.75 -10.79
N PHE A 308 23.00 13.18 -9.85
CA PHE A 308 22.23 13.92 -8.84
C PHE A 308 23.13 14.80 -7.96
N ALA A 309 24.24 14.27 -7.45
CA ALA A 309 25.21 15.04 -6.66
C ALA A 309 25.80 16.22 -7.47
N SER A 310 26.03 16.05 -8.77
CA SER A 310 26.49 17.13 -9.65
C SER A 310 25.42 18.21 -9.88
N THR A 311 24.14 17.82 -10.00
CA THR A 311 23.01 18.76 -10.11
C THR A 311 22.81 19.55 -8.82
N LEU A 312 22.92 18.89 -7.66
CA LEU A 312 22.88 19.56 -6.35
C LEU A 312 24.00 20.59 -6.20
N ALA A 313 25.21 20.27 -6.67
CA ALA A 313 26.33 21.20 -6.66
C ALA A 313 26.10 22.45 -7.52
N GLN A 314 25.38 22.31 -8.65
CA GLN A 314 25.03 23.43 -9.52
C GLN A 314 23.90 24.30 -8.97
N GLN A 315 22.96 23.72 -8.23
CA GLN A 315 21.82 24.43 -7.64
C GLN A 315 22.16 25.18 -6.34
N GLY A 316 23.36 24.96 -5.76
CA GLY A 316 23.82 25.65 -4.55
C GLY A 316 22.94 25.41 -3.32
N SER A 317 22.09 24.39 -3.34
CA SER A 317 21.06 24.15 -2.32
C SER A 317 21.31 22.84 -1.58
N ASN A 318 21.13 22.90 -0.25
CA ASN A 318 21.11 21.75 0.67
C ASN A 318 22.44 20.99 0.87
N GLU A 319 23.47 21.67 1.39
CA GLU A 319 24.77 21.09 1.81
C GLU A 319 24.67 19.78 2.63
N PRO A 320 23.73 19.60 3.58
CA PRO A 320 23.61 18.35 4.33
C PRO A 320 23.24 17.14 3.46
N LEU A 321 22.36 17.36 2.47
CA LEU A 321 21.93 16.31 1.55
C LEU A 321 23.08 15.93 0.61
N ARG A 322 23.82 16.94 0.12
CA ARG A 322 25.00 16.73 -0.72
C ARG A 322 26.07 15.91 0.01
N ALA A 323 26.34 16.22 1.28
CA ALA A 323 27.27 15.46 2.10
C ALA A 323 26.83 13.99 2.25
N ARG A 324 25.53 13.74 2.46
CA ARG A 324 24.96 12.39 2.51
C ARG A 324 25.13 11.66 1.18
N CYS A 325 24.83 12.29 0.04
CA CYS A 325 25.03 11.69 -1.28
C CYS A 325 26.49 11.31 -1.53
N HIS A 326 27.45 12.19 -1.19
CA HIS A 326 28.88 11.87 -1.33
C HIS A 326 29.34 10.75 -0.39
N LEU A 327 28.83 10.72 0.84
CA LEU A 327 29.09 9.62 1.78
C LEU A 327 28.56 8.29 1.22
N LYS A 328 27.35 8.29 0.65
CA LYS A 328 26.76 7.10 0.02
C LYS A 328 27.55 6.66 -1.20
N LEU A 329 27.94 7.59 -2.08
CA LEU A 329 28.82 7.29 -3.21
C LEU A 329 30.15 6.66 -2.76
N GLY A 330 30.75 7.15 -1.67
CA GLY A 330 31.96 6.55 -1.10
C GLY A 330 31.74 5.17 -0.46
N GLN A 331 30.55 4.87 0.03
CA GLN A 331 30.17 3.53 0.53
C GLN A 331 29.83 2.54 -0.59
N TRP A 332 29.46 3.05 -1.76
CA TRP A 332 29.04 2.26 -2.93
C TRP A 332 30.20 1.90 -3.86
N GLN A 333 31.29 2.68 -3.80
CA GLN A 333 32.60 2.33 -4.39
C GLN A 333 33.27 1.22 -3.61
#